data_AF-A0A8H7WJ95-F1
#
_entry.id   AF-A0A8H7WJ95-F1
#
_cell.length_a   1.000
_cell.length_b   1.000
_cell.length_c   1.000
_cell.angle_alpha   90.00
_cell.angle_beta   90.00
_cell.angle_gamma   90.00
#
_symmetry.space_group_name_H-M   'P 1'
#
loop_
_entity.id
_entity.type
_entity.pdbx_description
1 polymer ?
#
loop_
_entity_poly.entity_id
_entity_poly.type
_entity_poly.pdbx_seq_one_letter_code
_entity_poly.pdbx_strand_id
1 'polypeptide(L)'
;MQWLLPCGVALFEAKSADIWLELQRKGHLLFMPAMKLSSMRVEIPLTVRPIDLLGMHGVLCTIRLRISDDYFRLLSRSSSRTGQKSFVPWETFATDLRGNVTRLLVVEVLESYGDMMGLNNPNCMAMWHSTCIMLTADMRLFELGAGCAGAIAAREAFNNIAVWTQTTGARRAILHAAQMYRILSDRRASDGDPFHASNGLFTSALILSLYTLMVPEDSINSETDPFELLDPVDWKIVGREGLSHDFERNGHAQDPAVDFIRHGGPISLSGSIHYSGYQSARRILLQFVHLLDDIGKFRVDRYTRILRILSSTLIDDDAIDDS
;
A
#
# COMPACT_ATOMS: atom_id res chain seq x y z
N MET A 1 -27.22 -2.26 -5.76
CA MET A 1 -26.82 -3.11 -6.91
C MET A 1 -26.19 -4.38 -6.37
N GLN A 2 -26.49 -5.54 -6.95
CA GLN A 2 -25.75 -6.78 -6.68
C GLN A 2 -24.79 -7.02 -7.83
N TRP A 3 -23.54 -7.36 -7.51
CA TRP A 3 -22.54 -7.75 -8.50
C TRP A 3 -22.11 -9.18 -8.25
N LEU A 4 -22.43 -10.08 -9.18
CA LEU A 4 -21.98 -11.47 -9.15
C LEU A 4 -20.50 -11.53 -9.50
N LEU A 5 -19.70 -12.16 -8.62
CA LEU A 5 -18.29 -12.38 -8.90
C LEU A 5 -18.13 -13.33 -10.12
N PRO A 6 -17.04 -13.23 -10.88
CA PRO A 6 -16.77 -14.14 -11.99
C PRO A 6 -16.54 -15.56 -11.48
N CYS A 7 -17.05 -16.56 -12.21
CA CYS A 7 -16.71 -17.97 -12.00
C CYS A 7 -15.21 -18.24 -12.20
N GLY A 8 -14.75 -19.40 -11.76
CA GLY A 8 -13.33 -19.74 -11.84
C GLY A 8 -12.80 -19.73 -13.28
N VAL A 9 -11.57 -19.24 -13.47
CA VAL A 9 -10.88 -19.12 -14.78
C VAL A 9 -10.98 -20.40 -15.62
N ALA A 10 -10.86 -21.58 -15.01
CA ALA A 10 -10.98 -22.85 -15.72
C ALA A 10 -12.32 -23.04 -16.45
N LEU A 11 -13.43 -22.56 -15.87
CA LEU A 11 -14.74 -22.59 -16.53
C LEU A 11 -14.80 -21.60 -17.69
N PHE A 12 -14.16 -20.44 -17.56
CA PHE A 12 -14.11 -19.43 -18.61
C PHE A 12 -13.21 -19.86 -19.79
N GLU A 13 -12.11 -20.54 -19.50
CA GLU A 13 -11.13 -21.02 -20.48
C GLU A 13 -11.48 -22.40 -21.08
N ALA A 14 -12.62 -22.98 -20.70
CA ALA A 14 -13.04 -24.28 -21.20
C ALA A 14 -13.19 -24.25 -22.74
N LYS A 15 -12.36 -25.04 -23.43
CA LYS A 15 -12.26 -25.03 -24.90
C LYS A 15 -13.43 -25.71 -25.61
N SER A 16 -14.29 -26.42 -24.87
CA SER A 16 -15.48 -27.08 -25.40
C SER A 16 -16.55 -27.24 -24.31
N ALA A 17 -17.78 -27.49 -24.73
CA ALA A 17 -18.90 -27.77 -23.83
C ALA A 17 -18.66 -29.02 -22.97
N ASP A 18 -18.03 -30.05 -23.51
CA ASP A 18 -17.73 -31.28 -22.77
C ASP A 18 -16.73 -31.03 -21.64
N ILE A 19 -15.67 -30.26 -21.90
CA ILE A 19 -14.68 -29.87 -20.88
C ILE A 19 -15.34 -29.02 -19.80
N TRP A 20 -16.20 -28.07 -20.19
CA TRP A 20 -16.95 -27.23 -19.27
C TRP A 20 -17.87 -28.06 -18.34
N LEU A 21 -18.60 -29.03 -18.90
CA LEU A 21 -19.45 -29.94 -18.14
C LEU A 21 -18.65 -30.84 -17.20
N GLU A 22 -17.47 -31.29 -17.62
CA GLU A 22 -16.56 -32.07 -16.77
C GLU A 22 -16.07 -31.24 -15.58
N LEU A 23 -15.69 -29.98 -15.79
CA LEU A 23 -15.29 -29.06 -14.73
C LEU A 23 -16.44 -28.82 -13.74
N GLN A 24 -17.66 -28.64 -14.24
CA GLN A 24 -18.84 -28.54 -13.37
C GLN A 24 -19.03 -29.82 -12.53
N ARG A 25 -18.89 -31.01 -13.14
CA ARG A 25 -18.97 -32.29 -12.41
C ARG A 25 -17.86 -32.47 -11.38
N LYS A 26 -16.67 -31.90 -11.61
CA LYS A 26 -15.56 -31.84 -10.66
C LYS A 26 -15.78 -30.83 -9.53
N GLY A 27 -16.92 -30.14 -9.50
CA GLY A 27 -17.31 -29.26 -8.41
C GLY A 27 -16.88 -27.81 -8.57
N HIS A 28 -16.43 -27.40 -9.76
CA HIS A 28 -16.21 -25.97 -10.05
C HIS A 28 -17.53 -25.21 -9.95
N LEU A 29 -17.50 -24.08 -9.23
CA LEU A 29 -18.69 -23.27 -8.98
C LEU A 29 -19.08 -22.46 -10.23
N LEU A 30 -20.30 -22.68 -10.71
CA LEU A 30 -20.89 -21.88 -11.78
C LEU A 30 -21.36 -20.50 -11.30
N PHE A 31 -21.90 -20.46 -10.08
CA PHE A 31 -22.41 -19.26 -9.45
C PHE A 31 -21.50 -18.88 -8.30
N MET A 32 -20.82 -17.76 -8.47
CA MET A 32 -20.01 -17.18 -7.41
C MET A 32 -20.86 -16.21 -6.59
N PRO A 33 -20.49 -16.02 -5.31
CA PRO A 33 -21.27 -15.19 -4.43
C PRO A 33 -21.27 -13.73 -4.88
N ALA A 34 -22.35 -13.02 -4.57
CA ALA A 34 -22.53 -11.64 -4.98
C ALA A 34 -21.99 -10.66 -3.94
N MET A 35 -21.30 -9.63 -4.39
CA MET A 35 -21.08 -8.41 -3.60
C MET A 35 -22.31 -7.52 -3.67
N LYS A 36 -22.67 -6.90 -2.53
CA LYS A 36 -23.72 -5.87 -2.52
C LYS A 36 -23.07 -4.49 -2.52
N LEU A 37 -23.41 -3.72 -3.53
CA LEU A 37 -22.90 -2.37 -3.74
C LEU A 37 -24.06 -1.39 -3.54
N SER A 38 -23.98 -0.60 -2.48
CA SER A 38 -24.85 0.54 -2.23
C SER A 38 -24.05 1.84 -2.26
N SER A 39 -24.71 2.99 -2.30
CA SER A 39 -24.03 4.29 -2.23
C SER A 39 -23.24 4.49 -0.94
N MET A 40 -23.68 3.86 0.17
CA MET A 40 -23.09 4.03 1.50
C MET A 40 -22.15 2.90 1.92
N ARG A 41 -22.35 1.69 1.41
CA ARG A 41 -21.65 0.48 1.86
C ARG A 41 -21.37 -0.49 0.72
N VAL A 42 -20.22 -1.15 0.82
CA VAL A 42 -19.88 -2.37 0.09
C VAL A 42 -19.95 -3.53 1.08
N GLU A 43 -20.69 -4.57 0.76
CA GLU A 43 -20.70 -5.81 1.52
C GLU A 43 -20.02 -6.89 0.69
N ILE A 44 -18.90 -7.41 1.21
CA ILE A 44 -18.19 -8.54 0.62
C ILE A 44 -18.84 -9.85 1.07
N PRO A 45 -18.89 -10.88 0.20
CA PRO A 45 -19.52 -12.14 0.58
C PRO A 45 -18.65 -12.94 1.56
N LEU A 46 -19.23 -13.47 2.63
CA LEU A 46 -18.52 -14.45 3.44
C LEU A 46 -18.55 -15.80 2.72
N THR A 47 -17.38 -16.35 2.38
CA THR A 47 -17.28 -17.57 1.59
C THR A 47 -16.39 -18.61 2.27
N VAL A 48 -16.93 -19.80 2.52
CA VAL A 48 -16.15 -20.94 2.99
C VAL A 48 -15.24 -21.49 1.88
N ARG A 49 -15.59 -21.23 0.62
CA ARG A 49 -14.84 -21.68 -0.56
C ARG A 49 -13.91 -20.57 -1.07
N PRO A 50 -12.75 -20.91 -1.66
CA PRO A 50 -11.85 -19.93 -2.24
C PRO A 50 -12.53 -19.14 -3.35
N ILE A 51 -12.35 -17.82 -3.35
CA ILE A 51 -12.69 -16.98 -4.49
C ILE A 51 -11.50 -17.01 -5.45
N ASP A 52 -11.80 -17.20 -6.73
CA ASP A 52 -10.79 -17.25 -7.77
C ASP A 52 -10.09 -15.89 -7.99
N LEU A 53 -8.93 -15.90 -8.62
CA LEU A 53 -8.07 -14.73 -8.83
C LEU A 53 -8.83 -13.52 -9.41
N LEU A 54 -9.59 -13.73 -10.49
CA LEU A 54 -10.37 -12.66 -11.12
C LEU A 54 -11.43 -12.08 -10.18
N GLY A 55 -12.03 -12.93 -9.33
CA GLY A 55 -12.98 -12.50 -8.32
C GLY A 55 -12.32 -11.63 -7.26
N MET A 56 -11.14 -12.03 -6.76
CA MET A 56 -10.38 -11.23 -5.80
C MET A 56 -9.91 -9.89 -6.37
N HIS A 57 -9.42 -9.86 -7.61
CA HIS A 57 -9.13 -8.60 -8.29
C HIS A 57 -10.37 -7.70 -8.37
N GLY A 58 -11.54 -8.27 -8.65
CA GLY A 58 -12.81 -7.53 -8.65
C GLY A 58 -13.16 -6.90 -7.31
N VAL A 59 -13.02 -7.65 -6.21
CA VAL A 59 -13.21 -7.17 -4.84
C VAL A 59 -12.25 -6.01 -4.55
N LEU A 60 -10.95 -6.20 -4.78
CA LEU A 60 -9.92 -5.19 -4.49
C LEU A 60 -10.09 -3.93 -5.37
N CYS A 61 -10.41 -4.09 -6.66
CA CYS A 61 -10.71 -2.97 -7.56
C CYS A 61 -11.89 -2.14 -7.06
N THR A 62 -12.93 -2.80 -6.53
CA THR A 62 -14.11 -2.12 -5.99
C THR A 62 -13.76 -1.27 -4.78
N ILE A 63 -12.96 -1.81 -3.86
CA ILE A 63 -12.51 -1.08 -2.67
C ILE A 63 -11.62 0.10 -3.09
N ARG A 64 -10.69 -0.13 -4.01
CA ARG A 64 -9.83 0.94 -4.54
C ARG A 64 -10.64 2.04 -5.21
N LEU A 65 -11.67 1.71 -5.98
CA LEU A 65 -12.58 2.69 -6.57
C LEU A 65 -13.35 3.48 -5.50
N ARG A 66 -13.79 2.83 -4.42
CA ARG A 66 -14.43 3.51 -3.28
C ARG A 66 -13.49 4.49 -2.59
N ILE A 67 -12.26 4.07 -2.33
CA ILE A 67 -11.22 4.94 -1.74
C ILE A 67 -10.94 6.14 -2.65
N SER A 68 -10.80 5.92 -3.96
CA SER A 68 -10.59 7.01 -4.93
C SER A 68 -11.77 7.99 -4.99
N ASP A 69 -13.01 7.49 -4.93
CA ASP A 69 -14.22 8.32 -4.93
C ASP A 69 -14.33 9.16 -3.63
N ASP A 70 -14.03 8.55 -2.48
CA ASP A 70 -13.95 9.26 -1.20
C ASP A 70 -12.82 10.31 -1.20
N TYR A 71 -11.65 9.97 -1.73
CA TYR A 71 -10.53 10.89 -1.90
C TYR A 71 -10.93 12.09 -2.77
N PHE A 72 -11.54 11.85 -3.93
CA PHE A 72 -11.92 12.93 -4.83
C PHE A 72 -12.97 13.86 -4.19
N ARG A 73 -13.98 13.26 -3.54
CA ARG A 73 -15.07 14.02 -2.90
C ARG A 73 -14.61 14.84 -1.71
N LEU A 74 -13.76 14.26 -0.85
CA LEU A 74 -13.41 14.85 0.45
C LEU A 74 -12.12 15.66 0.42
N LEU A 75 -11.12 15.22 -0.36
CA LEU A 75 -9.78 15.80 -0.34
C LEU A 75 -9.47 16.63 -1.60
N SER A 76 -9.89 16.17 -2.79
CA SER A 76 -9.57 16.89 -4.05
C SER A 76 -10.46 18.10 -4.32
N ARG A 77 -11.74 18.06 -3.91
CA ARG A 77 -12.72 19.13 -4.17
C ARG A 77 -12.87 20.15 -3.05
N SER A 78 -12.25 19.93 -1.90
CA SER A 78 -12.36 20.86 -0.77
C SER A 78 -11.47 22.08 -1.01
N SER A 79 -12.11 23.23 -1.32
CA SER A 79 -11.45 24.54 -1.51
C SER A 79 -10.78 25.08 -0.23
N SER A 80 -10.96 24.40 0.90
CA SER A 80 -10.48 24.77 2.22
C SER A 80 -9.55 23.67 2.75
N ARG A 81 -8.30 23.63 2.26
CA ARG A 81 -7.18 22.99 2.99
C ARG A 81 -6.66 23.89 4.12
N THR A 82 -7.45 24.87 4.56
CA THR A 82 -7.09 25.86 5.58
C THR A 82 -7.41 25.31 6.96
N GLY A 83 -6.36 24.93 7.71
CA GLY A 83 -6.43 24.57 9.12
C GLY A 83 -6.23 23.08 9.37
N GLN A 84 -4.97 22.68 9.61
CA GLN A 84 -4.51 21.40 10.14
C GLN A 84 -5.02 20.10 9.49
N LYS A 85 -4.06 19.39 8.87
CA LYS A 85 -3.91 17.92 8.85
C LYS A 85 -5.00 17.13 8.13
N SER A 86 -4.70 16.77 6.88
CA SER A 86 -4.98 15.41 6.42
C SER A 86 -4.00 15.05 5.32
N PHE A 87 -2.74 14.82 5.72
CA PHE A 87 -1.78 14.11 4.87
C PHE A 87 -1.96 12.58 5.00
N VAL A 88 -2.90 12.18 5.86
CA VAL A 88 -3.31 10.81 6.16
C VAL A 88 -4.79 10.67 5.75
N PRO A 89 -5.10 10.24 4.52
CA PRO A 89 -6.46 10.30 3.96
C PRO A 89 -7.55 9.68 4.84
N TRP A 90 -7.26 8.58 5.54
CA TRP A 90 -8.24 7.91 6.39
C TRP A 90 -8.76 8.79 7.51
N GLU A 91 -7.98 9.76 8.02
CA GLU A 91 -8.40 10.66 9.10
C GLU A 91 -9.58 11.52 8.62
N THR A 92 -9.50 12.07 7.40
CA THR A 92 -10.64 12.77 6.80
C THR A 92 -11.80 11.82 6.54
N PHE A 93 -11.52 10.61 6.04
CA PHE A 93 -12.58 9.65 5.75
C PHE A 93 -13.36 9.27 7.01
N ALA A 94 -12.70 9.20 8.17
CA ALA A 94 -13.35 8.90 9.44
C ALA A 94 -14.40 9.95 9.87
N THR A 95 -14.30 11.18 9.37
CA THR A 95 -15.28 12.25 9.64
C THR A 95 -16.53 12.18 8.75
N ASP A 96 -16.51 11.34 7.71
CA ASP A 96 -17.60 11.15 6.77
C ASP A 96 -18.25 9.76 6.94
N LEU A 97 -19.59 9.70 6.93
CA LEU A 97 -20.33 8.45 7.15
C LEU A 97 -19.93 7.33 6.18
N ARG A 98 -19.73 7.66 4.90
CA ARG A 98 -19.36 6.68 3.87
C ARG A 98 -17.87 6.36 3.94
N GLY A 99 -17.02 7.38 4.03
CA GLY A 99 -15.57 7.24 4.14
C GLY A 99 -15.16 6.38 5.34
N ASN A 100 -15.85 6.55 6.47
CA ASN A 100 -15.58 5.81 7.70
C ASN A 100 -15.84 4.30 7.54
N VAL A 101 -16.81 3.92 6.70
CA VAL A 101 -17.04 2.52 6.35
C VAL A 101 -16.00 2.06 5.32
N THR A 102 -15.76 2.85 4.27
CA THR A 102 -14.79 2.52 3.20
C THR A 102 -13.40 2.22 3.75
N ARG A 103 -12.89 3.02 4.70
CA ARG A 103 -11.52 2.84 5.24
C ARG A 103 -11.32 1.50 5.95
N LEU A 104 -12.38 0.87 6.45
CA LEU A 104 -12.31 -0.40 7.19
C LEU A 104 -12.48 -1.62 6.29
N LEU A 105 -12.93 -1.44 5.03
CA LEU A 105 -13.09 -2.54 4.08
C LEU A 105 -11.77 -3.27 3.79
N VAL A 106 -10.63 -2.58 3.84
CA VAL A 106 -9.32 -3.22 3.64
C VAL A 106 -8.98 -4.20 4.77
N VAL A 107 -9.46 -3.94 6.00
CA VAL A 107 -9.29 -4.84 7.14
C VAL A 107 -10.27 -6.01 7.02
N GLU A 108 -11.54 -5.73 6.72
CA GLU A 108 -12.58 -6.77 6.52
C GLU A 108 -12.20 -7.78 5.42
N VAL A 109 -11.63 -7.29 4.30
CA VAL A 109 -11.14 -8.16 3.21
C VAL A 109 -9.98 -9.03 3.65
N LEU A 110 -9.05 -8.50 4.43
CA LEU A 110 -7.93 -9.28 4.93
C LEU A 110 -8.39 -10.35 5.93
N GLU A 111 -9.29 -10.00 6.85
CA GLU A 111 -9.86 -10.96 7.80
C GLU A 111 -10.62 -12.08 7.09
N SER A 112 -11.36 -11.74 6.03
CA SER A 112 -12.18 -12.70 5.27
C SER A 112 -11.39 -13.54 4.27
N TYR A 113 -10.35 -12.97 3.65
CA TYR A 113 -9.70 -13.57 2.48
C TYR A 113 -8.16 -13.62 2.56
N GLY A 114 -7.54 -13.13 3.64
CA GLY A 114 -6.09 -12.98 3.78
C GLY A 114 -5.31 -14.26 3.49
N ASP A 115 -5.77 -15.40 4.00
CA ASP A 115 -5.11 -16.70 3.78
C ASP A 115 -5.15 -17.11 2.30
N MET A 116 -6.23 -16.77 1.58
CA MET A 116 -6.37 -17.07 0.15
C MET A 116 -5.47 -16.17 -0.69
N MET A 117 -5.36 -14.88 -0.33
CA MET A 117 -4.51 -13.92 -1.02
C MET A 117 -3.03 -14.28 -0.85
N GLY A 118 -2.60 -14.67 0.37
CA GLY A 118 -1.21 -14.99 0.67
C GLY A 118 -0.69 -16.31 0.06
N LEU A 119 -1.51 -17.37 0.05
CA LEU A 119 -1.06 -18.70 -0.39
C LEU A 119 -1.05 -18.89 -1.91
N ASN A 120 -1.96 -18.22 -2.63
CA ASN A 120 -2.25 -18.55 -4.02
C ASN A 120 -1.98 -17.41 -5.01
N ASN A 121 -1.73 -16.18 -4.52
CA ASN A 121 -1.58 -15.05 -5.43
C ASN A 121 -0.82 -13.83 -4.87
N PRO A 122 0.50 -13.70 -5.10
CA PRO A 122 1.26 -12.52 -4.65
C PRO A 122 0.72 -11.20 -5.24
N ASN A 123 0.06 -11.25 -6.40
CA ASN A 123 -0.48 -10.05 -7.05
C ASN A 123 -1.70 -9.48 -6.30
N CYS A 124 -2.56 -10.32 -5.72
CA CYS A 124 -3.66 -9.87 -4.87
C CYS A 124 -3.13 -9.21 -3.60
N MET A 125 -2.14 -9.81 -2.93
CA MET A 125 -1.53 -9.20 -1.75
C MET A 125 -0.84 -7.88 -2.08
N ALA A 126 -0.12 -7.81 -3.21
CA ALA A 126 0.48 -6.56 -3.67
C ALA A 126 -0.59 -5.47 -3.93
N MET A 127 -1.67 -5.83 -4.61
CA MET A 127 -2.78 -4.89 -4.84
C MET A 127 -3.44 -4.45 -3.53
N TRP A 128 -3.58 -5.33 -2.55
CA TRP A 128 -4.09 -5.00 -1.22
C TRP A 128 -3.20 -4.00 -0.48
N HIS A 129 -1.87 -4.22 -0.44
CA HIS A 129 -0.94 -3.26 0.16
C HIS A 129 -0.98 -1.90 -0.53
N SER A 130 -0.96 -1.88 -1.87
CA SER A 130 -1.08 -0.63 -2.64
C SER A 130 -2.40 0.09 -2.34
N THR A 131 -3.49 -0.64 -2.13
CA THR A 131 -4.78 -0.08 -1.73
C THR A 131 -4.74 0.49 -0.30
N CYS A 132 -4.03 -0.15 0.63
CA CYS A 132 -3.86 0.36 1.99
C CYS A 132 -3.00 1.64 2.01
N ILE A 133 -1.96 1.74 1.18
CA ILE A 133 -1.16 2.97 1.06
C ILE A 133 -2.04 4.17 0.69
N MET A 134 -3.05 4.00 -0.16
CA MET A 134 -3.98 5.08 -0.54
C MET A 134 -4.82 5.62 0.63
N LEU A 135 -4.96 4.87 1.72
CA LEU A 135 -5.63 5.33 2.94
C LEU A 135 -4.69 6.07 3.89
N THR A 136 -3.40 5.76 3.85
CA THR A 136 -2.41 6.25 4.82
C THR A 136 -1.51 7.35 4.28
N ALA A 137 -1.47 7.55 2.97
CA ALA A 137 -0.64 8.55 2.30
C ALA A 137 -1.40 9.29 1.20
N ASP A 138 -1.38 10.63 1.24
CA ASP A 138 -1.84 11.46 0.13
C ASP A 138 -0.84 11.33 -1.04
N MET A 139 -1.18 10.50 -2.04
CA MET A 139 -0.29 10.28 -3.19
C MET A 139 0.11 11.55 -3.92
N ARG A 140 -0.75 12.58 -3.95
CA ARG A 140 -0.43 13.85 -4.59
C ARG A 140 0.71 14.55 -3.85
N LEU A 141 0.78 14.42 -2.54
CA LEU A 141 1.85 14.98 -1.72
C LEU A 141 3.21 14.40 -2.11
N PHE A 142 3.31 13.08 -2.28
CA PHE A 142 4.56 12.42 -2.66
C PHE A 142 4.96 12.69 -4.11
N GLU A 143 4.00 12.83 -5.03
CA GLU A 143 4.27 13.28 -6.40
C GLU A 143 4.80 14.72 -6.44
N LEU A 144 4.26 15.62 -5.61
CA LEU A 144 4.77 16.98 -5.45
C LEU A 144 6.20 16.97 -4.90
N GLY A 145 6.47 16.16 -3.86
CA GLY A 145 7.82 15.94 -3.34
C GLY A 145 8.78 15.36 -4.37
N ALA A 146 8.28 14.54 -5.29
CA ALA A 146 9.04 14.05 -6.45
C ALA A 146 9.26 15.09 -7.56
N GLY A 147 8.87 16.36 -7.35
CA GLY A 147 9.17 17.47 -8.26
C GLY A 147 8.18 17.66 -9.42
N CYS A 148 7.02 17.00 -9.40
CA CYS A 148 6.06 17.05 -10.52
C CYS A 148 5.51 18.46 -10.85
N ALA A 149 5.64 19.42 -9.92
CA ALA A 149 5.18 20.80 -10.05
C ALA A 149 6.31 21.83 -9.80
N GLY A 150 7.57 21.41 -9.94
CA GLY A 150 8.75 22.26 -9.72
C GLY A 150 9.23 22.33 -8.27
N ALA A 151 10.38 22.98 -8.07
CA ALA A 151 11.13 22.95 -6.81
C ALA A 151 10.39 23.59 -5.62
N ILE A 152 9.66 24.69 -5.84
CA ILE A 152 8.92 25.38 -4.77
C ILE A 152 7.84 24.45 -4.19
N ALA A 153 7.07 23.80 -5.05
CA ALA A 153 6.04 22.86 -4.63
C ALA A 153 6.62 21.61 -3.97
N ALA A 154 7.80 21.15 -4.39
CA ALA A 154 8.52 20.04 -3.77
C ALA A 154 8.98 20.39 -2.33
N ARG A 155 9.52 21.60 -2.11
CA ARG A 155 9.93 22.07 -0.78
C ARG A 155 8.75 22.15 0.20
N GLU A 156 7.60 22.67 -0.26
CA GLU A 156 6.38 22.67 0.54
C GLU A 156 5.90 21.25 0.84
N ALA A 157 5.96 20.35 -0.15
CA ALA A 157 5.63 18.95 0.04
C ALA A 157 6.54 18.28 1.08
N PHE A 158 7.84 18.56 1.09
CA PHE A 158 8.75 18.03 2.13
C PHE A 158 8.34 18.47 3.54
N ASN A 159 8.03 19.74 3.75
CA ASN A 159 7.54 20.21 5.07
C ASN A 159 6.28 19.46 5.52
N ASN A 160 5.36 19.22 4.59
CA ASN A 160 4.14 18.46 4.85
C ASN A 160 4.40 16.96 5.08
N ILE A 161 5.36 16.37 4.36
CA ILE A 161 5.81 14.99 4.56
C ILE A 161 6.48 14.84 5.93
N ALA A 162 7.27 15.81 6.39
CA ALA A 162 7.85 15.80 7.73
C ALA A 162 6.78 15.77 8.84
N VAL A 163 5.66 16.49 8.65
CA VAL A 163 4.51 16.38 9.56
C VAL A 163 3.85 15.00 9.46
N TRP A 164 3.72 14.46 8.24
CA TRP A 164 3.14 13.14 8.01
C TRP A 164 3.95 12.01 8.64
N THR A 165 5.29 12.04 8.60
CA THR A 165 6.16 10.97 9.17
C THR A 165 5.92 10.72 10.66
N GLN A 166 5.40 11.72 11.38
CA GLN A 166 5.08 11.63 12.80
C GLN A 166 3.80 10.83 13.10
N THR A 167 3.00 10.52 12.09
CA THR A 167 1.70 9.84 12.27
C THR A 167 1.84 8.32 12.31
N THR A 168 0.92 7.65 13.01
CA THR A 168 0.78 6.18 12.96
C THR A 168 0.44 5.70 11.55
N GLY A 169 -0.31 6.52 10.79
CA GLY A 169 -0.61 6.28 9.37
C GLY A 169 0.66 6.18 8.52
N ALA A 170 1.65 7.07 8.74
CA ALA A 170 2.91 7.00 8.00
C ALA A 170 3.70 5.72 8.29
N ARG A 171 3.76 5.32 9.56
CA ARG A 171 4.44 4.08 9.98
C ARG A 171 3.75 2.84 9.40
N ARG A 172 2.41 2.82 9.36
CA ARG A 172 1.66 1.79 8.63
C ARG A 172 1.94 1.82 7.12
N ALA A 173 2.04 3.00 6.52
CA ALA A 173 2.30 3.15 5.09
C ALA A 173 3.65 2.58 4.68
N ILE A 174 4.71 2.83 5.44
CA ILE A 174 6.05 2.31 5.14
C ILE A 174 6.15 0.80 5.33
N LEU A 175 5.40 0.22 6.28
CA LEU A 175 5.27 -1.24 6.38
C LEU A 175 4.62 -1.82 5.12
N HIS A 176 3.51 -1.25 4.64
CA HIS A 176 2.91 -1.67 3.38
C HIS A 176 3.87 -1.51 2.19
N ALA A 177 4.64 -0.43 2.14
CA ALA A 177 5.63 -0.19 1.09
C ALA A 177 6.79 -1.21 1.11
N ALA A 178 7.26 -1.60 2.29
CA ALA A 178 8.29 -2.63 2.44
C ALA A 178 7.75 -4.03 2.09
N GLN A 179 6.52 -4.36 2.50
CA GLN A 179 5.90 -5.64 2.13
C GLN A 179 5.63 -5.72 0.61
N MET A 180 5.33 -4.60 -0.05
CA MET A 180 5.29 -4.53 -1.51
C MET A 180 6.63 -4.89 -2.16
N TYR A 181 7.73 -4.37 -1.62
CA TYR A 181 9.07 -4.73 -2.08
C TYR A 181 9.32 -6.23 -1.92
N ARG A 182 9.06 -6.79 -0.72
CA ARG A 182 9.25 -8.20 -0.41
C ARG A 182 8.47 -9.14 -1.33
N ILE A 183 7.18 -8.89 -1.52
CA ILE A 183 6.34 -9.71 -2.39
C ILE A 183 6.88 -9.73 -3.83
N LEU A 184 7.38 -8.58 -4.29
CA LEU A 184 7.88 -8.44 -5.63
C LEU A 184 9.33 -8.93 -5.80
N SER A 185 10.15 -8.96 -4.74
CA SER A 185 11.46 -9.60 -4.74
C SER A 185 11.35 -11.13 -4.73
N ASP A 186 10.36 -11.68 -4.04
CA ASP A 186 10.16 -13.13 -3.89
C ASP A 186 9.40 -13.76 -5.07
N ARG A 187 8.93 -12.94 -6.01
CA ARG A 187 8.05 -13.38 -7.10
C ARG A 187 8.76 -14.35 -8.05
N ARG A 188 8.00 -15.27 -8.62
CA ARG A 188 8.47 -16.20 -9.66
C ARG A 188 8.09 -15.68 -11.04
N ALA A 189 8.88 -16.04 -12.06
CA ALA A 189 8.56 -15.69 -13.44
C ALA A 189 7.20 -16.25 -13.92
N SER A 190 6.69 -17.30 -13.26
CA SER A 190 5.37 -17.91 -13.51
C SER A 190 4.18 -17.09 -13.03
N ASP A 191 4.39 -16.10 -12.16
CA ASP A 191 3.31 -15.40 -11.47
C ASP A 191 2.62 -14.33 -12.34
N GLY A 192 3.10 -14.18 -13.59
CA GLY A 192 2.64 -13.16 -14.54
C GLY A 192 3.11 -11.76 -14.15
N ASP A 193 2.92 -10.79 -15.05
CA ASP A 193 3.11 -9.38 -14.70
C ASP A 193 1.76 -8.81 -14.24
N PRO A 194 1.55 -8.59 -12.94
CA PRO A 194 0.32 -7.96 -12.50
C PRO A 194 0.27 -6.52 -12.98
N PHE A 195 -0.77 -6.23 -13.75
CA PHE A 195 -1.26 -4.88 -13.95
C PHE A 195 -1.33 -4.20 -12.57
N HIS A 196 -0.50 -3.16 -12.36
CA HIS A 196 -0.28 -2.39 -11.12
C HIS A 196 0.96 -2.70 -10.26
N ALA A 197 1.72 -3.80 -10.42
CA ALA A 197 2.91 -4.02 -9.57
C ALA A 197 3.96 -2.92 -9.73
N SER A 198 4.32 -2.57 -10.96
CA SER A 198 5.37 -1.56 -11.20
C SER A 198 4.98 -0.19 -10.65
N ASN A 199 3.70 0.20 -10.78
CA ASN A 199 3.21 1.45 -10.20
C ASN A 199 3.16 1.39 -8.67
N GLY A 200 2.74 0.26 -8.10
CA GLY A 200 2.72 0.03 -6.66
C GLY A 200 4.13 0.05 -6.07
N LEU A 201 5.11 -0.54 -6.76
CA LEU A 201 6.50 -0.56 -6.34
C LEU A 201 7.14 0.83 -6.46
N PHE A 202 6.88 1.55 -7.55
CA PHE A 202 7.28 2.97 -7.69
C PHE A 202 6.71 3.83 -6.56
N THR A 203 5.42 3.69 -6.27
CA THR A 203 4.75 4.38 -5.16
C THR A 203 5.40 4.05 -3.82
N SER A 204 5.66 2.76 -3.58
CA SER A 204 6.29 2.27 -2.36
C SER A 204 7.69 2.84 -2.18
N ALA A 205 8.47 2.96 -3.26
CA ALA A 205 9.77 3.59 -3.25
C ALA A 205 9.68 5.04 -2.75
N LEU A 206 8.77 5.84 -3.32
CA LEU A 206 8.57 7.23 -2.92
C LEU A 206 8.15 7.36 -1.45
N ILE A 207 7.19 6.54 -1.01
CA ILE A 207 6.70 6.55 0.38
C ILE A 207 7.84 6.26 1.34
N LEU A 208 8.57 5.16 1.13
CA LEU A 208 9.60 4.72 2.06
C LEU A 208 10.83 5.63 2.03
N SER A 209 11.27 6.08 0.85
CA SER A 209 12.41 6.98 0.75
C SER A 209 12.13 8.37 1.33
N LEU A 210 10.96 8.95 1.04
CA LEU A 210 10.60 10.28 1.55
C LEU A 210 10.23 10.25 3.03
N TYR A 211 9.73 9.13 3.55
CA TYR A 211 9.66 8.91 5.00
C TYR A 211 11.06 8.99 5.62
N THR A 212 11.99 8.19 5.10
CA THR A 212 13.37 8.11 5.62
C THR A 212 14.11 9.44 5.50
N LEU A 213 13.81 10.22 4.46
CA LEU A 213 14.38 11.56 4.29
C LEU A 213 13.88 12.56 5.33
N MET A 214 12.58 12.53 5.66
CA MET A 214 11.91 13.60 6.39
C MET A 214 11.58 13.28 7.85
N VAL A 215 11.84 12.05 8.30
CA VAL A 215 11.68 11.64 9.69
C VAL A 215 12.74 12.32 10.58
N PRO A 216 12.40 12.83 11.78
CA PRO A 216 13.38 13.45 12.69
C PRO A 216 14.48 12.46 13.08
N GLU A 217 15.72 12.96 13.15
CA GLU A 217 16.90 12.16 13.55
C GLU A 217 16.70 11.48 14.90
N ASP A 218 16.16 12.19 15.90
CA ASP A 218 15.89 11.66 17.24
C ASP A 218 14.93 10.46 17.26
N SER A 219 14.10 10.30 16.22
CA SER A 219 13.16 9.18 16.11
C SER A 219 13.81 7.90 15.56
N ILE A 220 14.93 8.02 14.85
CA ILE A 220 15.63 6.89 14.21
C ILE A 220 16.97 6.59 14.88
N ASN A 221 17.55 7.54 15.62
CA ASN A 221 18.84 7.37 16.29
C ASN A 221 18.71 6.90 17.75
N SER A 222 17.61 6.23 18.13
CA SER A 222 17.43 5.70 19.49
C SER A 222 18.27 4.45 19.75
N GLU A 223 18.60 4.19 21.01
CA GLU A 223 19.34 2.99 21.46
C GLU A 223 18.53 1.68 21.35
N THR A 224 17.32 1.74 20.80
CA THR A 224 16.45 0.58 20.60
C THR A 224 16.85 -0.19 19.34
N ASP A 225 16.65 -1.51 19.36
CA ASP A 225 16.90 -2.33 18.18
C ASP A 225 16.06 -1.86 16.97
N PRO A 226 16.66 -1.81 15.76
CA PRO A 226 15.95 -1.37 14.57
C PRO A 226 14.89 -2.38 14.14
N PHE A 227 13.71 -1.90 13.80
CA PHE A 227 12.63 -2.72 13.26
C PHE A 227 12.94 -3.11 11.81
N GLU A 228 13.04 -4.42 11.50
CA GLU A 228 13.27 -4.93 10.15
C GLU A 228 11.97 -4.88 9.33
N LEU A 229 11.92 -3.96 8.36
CA LEU A 229 10.71 -3.70 7.58
C LEU A 229 10.35 -4.83 6.60
N LEU A 230 11.31 -5.67 6.21
CA LEU A 230 11.06 -6.81 5.34
C LEU A 230 10.65 -8.09 6.09
N ASP A 231 10.63 -8.09 7.42
CA ASP A 231 10.14 -9.25 8.14
C ASP A 231 8.63 -9.47 7.85
N PRO A 232 8.15 -10.73 7.83
CA PRO A 232 6.73 -11.01 7.62
C PRO A 232 5.86 -10.34 8.70
N VAL A 233 4.86 -9.57 8.26
CA VAL A 233 3.90 -8.92 9.15
C VAL A 233 2.60 -9.72 9.20
N ASP A 234 2.14 -10.07 10.40
CA ASP A 234 0.78 -10.62 10.58
C ASP A 234 -0.24 -9.47 10.57
N TRP A 235 -0.78 -9.22 9.39
CA TRP A 235 -1.74 -8.14 9.19
C TRP A 235 -3.09 -8.38 9.89
N LYS A 236 -3.42 -9.62 10.28
CA LYS A 236 -4.62 -9.90 11.10
C LYS A 236 -4.43 -9.39 12.53
N ILE A 237 -3.22 -9.48 13.07
CA ILE A 237 -2.85 -8.90 14.37
C ILE A 237 -2.78 -7.37 14.28
N VAL A 238 -2.18 -6.82 13.22
CA VAL A 238 -2.12 -5.36 13.01
C VAL A 238 -3.51 -4.75 12.89
N GLY A 239 -4.43 -5.44 12.20
CA GLY A 239 -5.84 -5.06 12.11
C GLY A 239 -6.03 -3.59 11.71
N ARG A 240 -6.63 -2.82 12.63
CA ARG A 240 -6.99 -1.39 12.45
C ARG A 240 -5.93 -0.41 12.94
N GLU A 241 -4.80 -0.88 13.47
CA GLU A 241 -3.75 -0.02 14.04
C GLU A 241 -3.21 0.95 12.98
N GLY A 242 -3.15 2.25 13.27
CA GLY A 242 -2.77 3.26 12.27
C GLY A 242 -3.83 3.56 11.20
N LEU A 243 -5.06 3.04 11.35
CA LEU A 243 -6.25 3.43 10.60
C LEU A 243 -7.38 3.94 11.50
N SER A 244 -7.22 3.95 12.83
CA SER A 244 -8.21 4.42 13.82
C SER A 244 -7.48 5.14 14.95
N HIS A 245 -8.17 6.03 15.66
CA HIS A 245 -7.68 6.61 16.91
C HIS A 245 -7.99 5.71 18.13
N ASP A 246 -8.88 4.73 17.96
CA ASP A 246 -9.21 3.76 19.00
C ASP A 246 -8.07 2.75 19.13
N PHE A 247 -7.26 2.91 20.17
CA PHE A 247 -6.20 1.97 20.50
C PHE A 247 -6.77 0.84 21.35
N GLU A 248 -6.70 -0.39 20.84
CA GLU A 248 -6.88 -1.56 21.70
C GLU A 248 -5.65 -1.68 22.61
N ARG A 249 -5.75 -1.07 23.79
CA ARG A 249 -4.69 -1.07 24.83
C ARG A 249 -4.39 -2.45 25.40
N ASN A 250 -5.26 -3.42 25.19
CA ASN A 250 -5.22 -4.69 25.91
C ASN A 250 -5.04 -5.86 24.93
N GLY A 251 -3.79 -6.34 24.78
CA GLY A 251 -3.51 -7.67 24.22
C GLY A 251 -2.43 -7.74 23.13
N HIS A 252 -2.37 -6.76 22.22
CA HIS A 252 -1.52 -6.83 21.02
C HIS A 252 -0.22 -6.00 21.10
N ALA A 253 0.06 -5.36 22.23
CA ALA A 253 1.26 -4.52 22.41
C ALA A 253 2.59 -5.30 22.42
N GLN A 254 2.56 -6.64 22.27
CA GLN A 254 3.76 -7.47 22.13
C GLN A 254 4.14 -7.73 20.67
N ASP A 255 3.27 -7.44 19.70
CA ASP A 255 3.60 -7.60 18.29
C ASP A 255 4.52 -6.46 17.83
N PRO A 256 5.73 -6.76 17.30
CA PRO A 256 6.68 -5.73 16.91
C PRO A 256 6.14 -4.75 15.86
N ALA A 257 5.28 -5.19 14.95
CA ALA A 257 4.73 -4.30 13.92
C ALA A 257 3.67 -3.36 14.50
N VAL A 258 2.83 -3.83 15.42
CA VAL A 258 1.88 -2.99 16.17
C VAL A 258 2.64 -1.95 17.00
N ASP A 259 3.69 -2.37 17.71
CA ASP A 259 4.51 -1.47 18.53
C ASP A 259 5.20 -0.40 17.67
N PHE A 260 5.79 -0.81 16.54
CA PHE A 260 6.37 0.12 15.58
C PHE A 260 5.34 1.10 15.02
N ILE A 261 4.14 0.66 14.64
CA ILE A 261 3.09 1.58 14.15
C ILE A 261 2.72 2.62 15.21
N ARG A 262 2.68 2.23 16.49
CA ARG A 262 2.33 3.14 17.59
C ARG A 262 3.43 4.13 17.89
N HIS A 263 4.66 3.66 18.05
CA HIS A 263 5.73 4.43 18.65
C HIS A 263 6.79 4.91 17.66
N GLY A 264 6.92 4.24 16.51
CA GLY A 264 8.03 4.43 15.60
C GLY A 264 9.34 3.88 16.17
N GLY A 265 10.45 4.35 15.61
CA GLY A 265 11.78 3.90 16.00
C GLY A 265 12.70 3.74 14.81
N PRO A 266 13.93 3.26 15.05
CA PRO A 266 14.91 2.98 14.02
C PRO A 266 14.39 1.88 13.10
N ILE A 267 14.73 1.96 11.82
CA ILE A 267 14.32 0.96 10.82
C ILE A 267 15.53 0.30 10.19
N SER A 268 15.37 -0.96 9.83
CA SER A 268 16.30 -1.68 8.97
C SER A 268 15.57 -2.28 7.77
N LEU A 269 16.34 -2.51 6.72
CA LEU A 269 15.88 -3.12 5.48
C LEU A 269 16.95 -4.12 5.02
N SER A 270 16.61 -5.41 4.95
CA SER A 270 17.58 -6.48 4.64
C SER A 270 18.82 -6.47 5.56
N GLY A 271 18.62 -6.26 6.87
CA GLY A 271 19.67 -6.21 7.89
C GLY A 271 20.53 -4.94 7.86
N SER A 272 20.24 -3.98 6.98
CA SER A 272 20.93 -2.69 6.94
C SER A 272 20.12 -1.64 7.66
N ILE A 273 20.71 -0.99 8.66
CA ILE A 273 20.09 0.13 9.38
C ILE A 273 20.00 1.34 8.45
N HIS A 274 18.85 2.01 8.44
CA HIS A 274 18.61 3.23 7.69
C HIS A 274 18.36 4.39 8.64
N TYR A 275 19.32 5.31 8.68
CA TYR A 275 19.21 6.57 9.44
C TYR A 275 18.35 7.60 8.72
N SER A 276 17.92 8.65 9.41
CA SER A 276 17.28 9.78 8.74
C SER A 276 18.23 10.44 7.74
N GLY A 277 17.67 11.00 6.65
CA GLY A 277 18.38 11.87 5.73
C GLY A 277 18.68 11.27 4.35
N TYR A 278 19.43 12.04 3.58
CA TYR A 278 19.61 11.87 2.13
C TYR A 278 20.23 10.53 1.73
N GLN A 279 21.30 10.10 2.41
CA GLN A 279 22.03 8.89 2.05
C GLN A 279 21.18 7.62 2.19
N SER A 280 20.43 7.49 3.29
CA SER A 280 19.52 6.36 3.51
C SER A 280 18.36 6.36 2.52
N ALA A 281 17.74 7.52 2.28
CA ALA A 281 16.66 7.68 1.31
C ALA A 281 17.11 7.30 -0.11
N ARG A 282 18.31 7.75 -0.51
CA ARG A 282 18.94 7.40 -1.78
C ARG A 282 19.19 5.90 -1.90
N ARG A 283 19.72 5.27 -0.85
CA ARG A 283 19.96 3.81 -0.84
C ARG A 283 18.65 3.04 -1.06
N ILE A 284 17.56 3.45 -0.42
CA ILE A 284 16.23 2.86 -0.60
C ILE A 284 15.76 3.03 -2.06
N LEU A 285 15.82 4.24 -2.60
CA LEU A 285 15.44 4.51 -4.00
C LEU A 285 16.17 3.58 -4.97
N LEU A 286 17.48 3.42 -4.80
CA LEU A 286 18.29 2.55 -5.64
C LEU A 286 17.90 1.08 -5.48
N GLN A 287 17.62 0.58 -4.28
CA GLN A 287 17.14 -0.80 -4.11
C GLN A 287 15.84 -1.07 -4.90
N PHE A 288 14.90 -0.13 -4.88
CA PHE A 288 13.65 -0.24 -5.64
C PHE A 288 13.85 -0.10 -7.15
N VAL A 289 14.82 0.72 -7.61
CA VAL A 289 15.18 0.81 -9.03
C VAL A 289 15.68 -0.54 -9.55
N HIS A 290 16.60 -1.19 -8.85
CA HIS A 290 17.12 -2.51 -9.26
C HIS A 290 15.98 -3.53 -9.36
N LEU A 291 15.10 -3.57 -8.35
CA LEU A 291 13.95 -4.47 -8.39
C LEU A 291 13.00 -4.13 -9.55
N LEU A 292 12.74 -2.85 -9.84
CA LEU A 292 11.93 -2.46 -11.00
C LEU A 292 12.56 -2.86 -12.34
N ASP A 293 13.88 -2.75 -12.49
CA ASP A 293 14.60 -3.16 -13.69
C ASP A 293 14.53 -4.69 -13.89
N ASP A 294 14.66 -5.47 -12.80
CA ASP A 294 14.53 -6.93 -12.82
C ASP A 294 13.11 -7.36 -13.17
N ILE A 295 12.13 -6.55 -12.75
CA ILE A 295 10.72 -6.86 -12.88
C ILE A 295 10.15 -6.51 -14.27
N GLY A 296 10.60 -5.39 -14.84
CA GLY A 296 9.97 -4.79 -16.00
C GLY A 296 10.77 -4.97 -17.29
N LYS A 297 10.41 -5.99 -18.09
CA LYS A 297 10.83 -6.03 -19.51
C LYS A 297 10.03 -5.05 -20.39
N PHE A 298 8.89 -4.54 -19.91
CA PHE A 298 8.00 -3.65 -20.66
C PHE A 298 7.51 -2.47 -19.79
N ARG A 299 7.76 -1.23 -20.24
CA ARG A 299 7.16 0.03 -19.73
C ARG A 299 7.47 0.48 -18.29
N VAL A 300 8.56 0.00 -17.66
CA VAL A 300 9.03 0.54 -16.36
C VAL A 300 10.05 1.68 -16.48
N ASP A 301 10.57 1.93 -17.68
CA ASP A 301 11.63 2.91 -17.97
C ASP A 301 11.33 4.31 -17.40
N ARG A 302 10.06 4.74 -17.45
CA ARG A 302 9.66 6.03 -16.87
C ARG A 302 9.81 6.05 -15.35
N TYR A 303 9.40 4.98 -14.66
CA TYR A 303 9.46 4.90 -13.20
C TYR A 303 10.91 4.85 -12.73
N THR A 304 11.72 3.96 -13.31
CA THR A 304 13.14 3.83 -12.96
C THR A 304 13.90 5.11 -13.26
N ARG A 305 13.62 5.77 -14.39
CA ARG A 305 14.18 7.10 -14.70
C ARG A 305 13.83 8.15 -13.65
N ILE A 306 12.57 8.24 -13.21
CA ILE A 306 12.17 9.22 -12.18
C ILE A 306 12.90 8.94 -10.86
N LEU A 307 12.92 7.68 -10.40
CA LEU A 307 13.59 7.33 -9.15
C LEU A 307 15.11 7.57 -9.23
N ARG A 308 15.75 7.31 -10.37
CA ARG A 308 17.17 7.64 -10.58
C ARG A 308 17.41 9.14 -10.51
N ILE A 309 16.58 9.96 -11.18
CA ILE A 309 16.68 11.42 -11.10
C ILE A 309 16.56 11.88 -9.64
N LEU A 310 15.55 11.40 -8.91
CA LEU A 310 15.38 11.73 -7.49
C LEU A 310 16.60 11.33 -6.67
N SER A 311 17.13 10.13 -6.89
CA SER A 311 18.32 9.65 -6.19
C SER A 311 19.57 10.49 -6.48
N SER A 312 19.64 11.11 -7.66
CA SER A 312 20.73 12.02 -8.06
C SER A 312 20.52 13.43 -7.52
N THR A 313 19.30 13.98 -7.53
CA THR A 313 19.03 15.32 -7.00
C THR A 313 19.21 15.39 -5.48
N LEU A 314 19.00 14.27 -4.77
CA LEU A 314 19.34 14.16 -3.36
C LEU A 314 20.86 14.31 -3.08
N ILE A 315 21.72 14.21 -4.10
CA ILE A 315 23.19 14.41 -3.97
C ILE A 315 23.55 15.90 -4.01
N ASP A 316 22.79 16.72 -4.76
CA ASP A 316 23.13 18.12 -4.99
C ASP A 316 22.80 19.02 -3.77
N ASP A 317 21.83 18.64 -2.94
CA ASP A 317 21.48 19.38 -1.72
C ASP A 317 22.49 19.13 -0.57
N ASP A 318 23.08 17.93 -0.46
CA ASP A 318 24.16 17.61 0.51
C ASP A 318 25.41 18.50 0.26
N ALA A 319 25.65 18.94 -0.98
CA ALA A 319 26.81 19.78 -1.32
C ALA A 319 26.61 21.28 -1.02
N ILE A 320 25.39 21.69 -0.66
CA ILE A 320 25.03 23.11 -0.41
C ILE A 320 24.91 23.39 1.09
N ASP A 321 24.55 22.39 1.92
CA ASP A 321 24.50 22.55 3.39
C ASP A 321 25.87 22.41 4.09
N ASP A 322 26.91 21.94 3.37
CA ASP A 322 28.31 21.86 3.84
C ASP A 322 29.18 23.06 3.39
N SER A 323 28.58 24.14 2.86
CA SER A 323 29.29 25.36 2.40
C SER A 323 28.89 26.65 3.11
#